data_AF-A0A969S6C6-F1
#
_entry.id   AF-A0A969S6C6-F1
#
_cell.length_a   1.000
_cell.length_b   1.000
_cell.length_c   1.000
_cell.angle_alpha   90.00
_cell.angle_beta   90.00
_cell.angle_gamma   90.00
#
_symmetry.space_group_name_H-M   'P 1'
#
loop_
_entity.id
_entity.type
_entity.pdbx_description
1 polymer ?
#
loop_
_entity_poly.entity_id
_entity_poly.type
_entity_poly.pdbx_seq_one_letter_code
_entity_poly.pdbx_strand_id
1 'polypeptide(L)'
;MDYLYFFSNASLTQRIVEYLRDRPYWPVQSLTVVHQIDGWIVQIKLRYPLSISEDADFRAVLREFGGPVKPSARLQRALQSLDSGYSPVEVMRFHQVAIVSHGRPDCSEIEEFRRQFVKGLGYCPETLA
;
A
#
# COMPACT_ATOMS: atom_id res chain seq x y z
N MET A 1 0.65 -14.94 -2.58
CA MET A 1 1.05 -14.29 -3.84
C MET A 1 0.92 -12.81 -3.59
N ASP A 2 1.99 -12.08 -3.85
CA ASP A 2 2.09 -10.69 -3.40
C ASP A 2 2.30 -9.81 -4.62
N TYR A 3 1.47 -8.79 -4.76
CA TYR A 3 1.62 -7.76 -5.78
C TYR A 3 2.32 -6.57 -5.14
N LEU A 4 3.36 -6.05 -5.79
CA LEU A 4 4.03 -4.83 -5.37
C LEU A 4 4.12 -3.88 -6.55
N TYR A 5 3.40 -2.77 -6.45
CA TYR A 5 3.23 -1.82 -7.54
C TYR A 5 3.49 -0.39 -7.06
N PHE A 6 4.00 0.42 -7.98
CA PHE A 6 4.19 1.84 -7.82
C PHE A 6 3.09 2.59 -8.59
N PHE A 7 2.51 3.61 -7.95
CA PHE A 7 1.52 4.51 -8.49
C PHE A 7 1.99 5.96 -8.32
N SER A 8 1.75 6.80 -9.33
CA SER A 8 2.26 8.17 -9.33
C SER A 8 1.50 9.12 -8.40
N ASN A 9 0.30 8.76 -7.94
CA ASN A 9 -0.50 9.63 -7.09
C ASN A 9 -1.52 8.87 -6.21
N ALA A 10 -2.07 9.61 -5.24
CA ALA A 10 -3.06 9.12 -4.29
C ALA A 10 -4.36 8.67 -4.98
N SER A 11 -4.82 9.36 -6.02
CA SER A 11 -6.07 9.02 -6.71
C SER A 11 -6.00 7.65 -7.38
N LEU A 12 -4.88 7.32 -8.01
CA LEU A 12 -4.64 5.99 -8.59
C LEU A 12 -4.54 4.91 -7.50
N THR A 13 -3.92 5.24 -6.38
CA THR A 13 -3.83 4.36 -5.22
C THR A 13 -5.23 4.05 -4.65
N GLN A 14 -6.09 5.06 -4.51
CA GLN A 14 -7.48 4.91 -4.05
C GLN A 14 -8.31 4.03 -4.98
N ARG A 15 -8.17 4.18 -6.30
CA ARG A 15 -8.86 3.32 -7.27
C ARG A 15 -8.55 1.83 -7.09
N ILE A 16 -7.32 1.48 -6.73
CA ILE A 16 -6.97 0.08 -6.41
C ILE A 16 -7.61 -0.39 -5.11
N VAL A 17 -7.64 0.48 -4.10
CA VAL A 17 -8.32 0.16 -2.83
C VAL A 17 -9.82 -0.05 -3.06
N GLU A 18 -10.47 0.82 -3.81
CA GLU A 18 -11.88 0.69 -4.22
C GLU A 18 -12.12 -0.59 -5.03
N TYR A 19 -11.28 -0.86 -6.02
CA TYR A 19 -11.36 -2.09 -6.82
C TYR A 19 -11.35 -3.36 -5.96
N LEU A 20 -10.54 -3.39 -4.89
CA LEU A 20 -10.49 -4.51 -3.95
C LEU A 20 -11.69 -4.51 -2.99
N ARG A 21 -12.17 -3.36 -2.54
CA ARG A 21 -13.35 -3.23 -1.68
C ARG A 21 -14.62 -3.71 -2.38
N ASP A 22 -14.74 -3.47 -3.68
CA ASP A 22 -15.86 -3.92 -4.51
C ASP A 22 -15.84 -5.44 -4.75
N ARG A 23 -14.78 -6.13 -4.32
CA ARG A 23 -14.60 -7.58 -4.44
C ARG A 23 -14.39 -8.23 -3.06
N PRO A 24 -15.40 -8.21 -2.17
CA PRO A 24 -15.26 -8.71 -0.80
C PRO A 24 -14.98 -10.22 -0.71
N TYR A 25 -15.23 -10.95 -1.80
CA TYR A 25 -14.95 -12.39 -1.90
C TYR A 25 -13.49 -12.70 -2.25
N TRP A 26 -12.67 -11.70 -2.58
CA TRP A 26 -11.26 -11.89 -2.86
C TRP A 26 -10.46 -12.16 -1.58
N PRO A 27 -9.43 -13.02 -1.64
CA PRO A 27 -8.65 -13.42 -0.47
C PRO A 27 -7.65 -12.36 0.01
N VAL A 28 -7.99 -11.08 0.02
CA VAL A 28 -7.07 -10.03 0.47
C VAL A 28 -6.76 -10.24 1.95
N GLN A 29 -5.53 -10.62 2.24
CA GLN A 29 -5.02 -10.77 3.60
C GLN A 29 -4.64 -9.40 4.17
N SER A 30 -3.91 -8.61 3.39
CA SER A 30 -3.52 -7.26 3.75
C SER A 30 -3.21 -6.43 2.51
N LEU A 31 -3.43 -5.13 2.65
CA LEU A 31 -3.00 -4.08 1.74
C LEU A 31 -2.11 -3.13 2.55
N THR A 32 -0.93 -2.83 2.03
CA THR A 32 0.00 -1.86 2.62
C THR A 32 0.24 -0.75 1.62
N VAL A 33 0.03 0.50 2.03
CA VAL A 33 0.33 1.70 1.25
C VAL A 33 1.51 2.41 1.89
N VAL A 34 2.54 2.67 1.10
CA VAL A 34 3.75 3.38 1.51
C VAL A 34 3.91 4.61 0.63
N HIS A 35 4.04 5.78 1.24
CA HIS A 35 4.36 7.00 0.52
C HIS A 35 5.89 7.17 0.41
N GLN A 36 6.34 7.58 -0.76
CA GLN A 36 7.71 7.97 -1.07
C GLN A 36 7.71 9.34 -1.75
N ILE A 37 8.88 9.98 -1.87
CA ILE A 37 9.02 11.31 -2.49
C ILE A 37 8.40 11.34 -3.89
N ASP A 38 8.60 10.27 -4.67
CA ASP A 38 8.18 10.23 -6.07
C ASP A 38 6.80 9.59 -6.29
N GLY A 39 6.16 9.03 -5.26
CA GLY A 39 4.86 8.39 -5.41
C GLY A 39 4.51 7.38 -4.33
N TRP A 40 3.72 6.39 -4.72
CA TRP A 40 3.00 5.51 -3.80
C TRP A 40 3.32 4.05 -4.11
N ILE A 41 3.79 3.31 -3.13
CA ILE A 41 3.96 1.86 -3.25
C ILE A 41 2.79 1.16 -2.57
N VAL A 42 2.17 0.22 -3.27
CA VAL A 42 1.12 -0.63 -2.72
C VAL A 42 1.58 -2.07 -2.76
N GLN A 43 1.59 -2.71 -1.60
CA GLN A 43 1.68 -4.16 -1.46
C GLN A 43 0.28 -4.73 -1.25
N ILE A 44 -0.05 -5.78 -1.99
CA ILE A 44 -1.32 -6.50 -1.86
C ILE A 44 -0.97 -7.96 -1.62
N LYS A 45 -1.30 -8.47 -0.43
CA LYS A 45 -1.06 -9.86 -0.05
C LYS A 45 -2.36 -10.61 -0.07
N LEU A 46 -2.35 -11.77 -0.72
CA LEU A 46 -3.49 -12.67 -0.77
C LEU A 46 -3.27 -13.89 0.13
N ARG A 47 -4.30 -14.27 0.89
CA ARG A 47 -4.32 -15.46 1.75
C ARG A 47 -4.17 -16.74 0.95
N TYR A 48 -4.76 -16.79 -0.24
CA TYR A 48 -4.58 -17.85 -1.22
C TYR A 48 -4.44 -17.26 -2.63
N PRO A 49 -3.76 -17.94 -3.57
CA PRO A 49 -3.62 -17.47 -4.94
C PRO A 49 -4.98 -17.32 -5.63
N LEU A 50 -5.08 -16.33 -6.53
CA LEU A 50 -6.18 -16.24 -7.49
C LEU A 50 -6.07 -17.35 -8.54
N SER A 51 -7.17 -17.62 -9.25
CA SER A 51 -7.08 -18.43 -10.47
C SER A 51 -6.19 -17.76 -11.52
N ILE A 52 -5.70 -18.52 -12.50
CA ILE A 52 -4.81 -17.99 -13.55
C ILE A 52 -5.45 -16.81 -14.29
N SER A 53 -6.76 -16.89 -14.58
CA SER A 53 -7.49 -15.80 -15.26
C SER A 53 -7.59 -14.57 -14.36
N GLU A 54 -8.02 -14.76 -13.11
CA GLU A 54 -8.16 -13.64 -12.17
C GLU A 54 -6.81 -12.97 -11.85
N ASP A 55 -5.72 -13.73 -11.76
CA ASP A 55 -4.37 -13.17 -11.61
C ASP A 55 -3.97 -12.33 -12.83
N ALA A 56 -4.23 -12.84 -14.05
CA ALA A 56 -3.92 -12.12 -15.28
C ALA A 56 -4.73 -10.81 -15.39
N ASP A 57 -6.04 -10.89 -15.15
CA ASP A 57 -6.94 -9.74 -15.17
C ASP A 57 -6.53 -8.72 -14.10
N PHE A 58 -6.21 -9.19 -12.89
CA PHE A 58 -5.80 -8.29 -11.82
C PHE A 58 -4.48 -7.59 -12.13
N ARG A 59 -3.49 -8.31 -12.69
CA ARG A 59 -2.23 -7.71 -13.14
C ARG A 59 -2.45 -6.69 -14.24
N ALA A 60 -3.42 -6.90 -15.13
CA ALA A 60 -3.77 -5.95 -16.17
C ALA A 60 -4.31 -4.65 -15.54
N VAL A 61 -5.26 -4.75 -14.60
CA VAL A 61 -5.78 -3.61 -13.84
C VAL A 61 -4.66 -2.86 -13.10
N LEU A 62 -3.78 -3.58 -12.40
CA LEU A 62 -2.65 -2.96 -11.68
C LEU A 62 -1.69 -2.24 -12.63
N ARG A 63 -1.51 -2.74 -13.86
CA ARG A 63 -0.67 -2.12 -14.90
C ARG A 63 -1.31 -0.92 -15.59
N GLU A 64 -2.64 -0.83 -15.58
CA GLU A 64 -3.34 0.35 -16.09
C GLU A 64 -3.09 1.57 -15.20
N PHE A 65 -3.06 1.36 -13.88
CA PHE A 65 -2.86 2.45 -12.92
C PHE A 65 -1.39 2.68 -12.56
N GLY A 66 -0.52 1.68 -12.69
CA GLY A 66 0.86 1.77 -12.22
C GLY A 66 1.80 0.74 -12.83
N GLY A 67 2.96 0.57 -12.20
CA GLY A 67 4.00 -0.36 -12.67
C GLY A 67 4.46 -1.31 -11.56
N PRO A 68 4.76 -2.58 -11.87
CA PRO A 68 5.37 -3.47 -10.90
C PRO A 68 6.75 -2.93 -10.50
N VAL A 69 7.09 -3.04 -9.22
CA VAL A 69 8.35 -2.51 -8.69
C VAL A 69 9.09 -3.57 -7.88
N LYS A 70 10.43 -3.49 -7.87
CA LYS A 70 11.25 -4.28 -6.94
C LYS A 70 11.46 -3.47 -5.67
N PRO A 71 11.22 -4.05 -4.48
CA PRO A 71 11.42 -3.32 -3.24
C PRO A 71 12.91 -3.07 -3.00
N SER A 72 13.25 -1.90 -2.46
CA SER A 72 14.59 -1.66 -1.89
C SER A 72 14.79 -2.53 -0.65
N ALA A 73 16.04 -2.76 -0.24
CA ALA A 73 16.35 -3.55 0.97
C ALA A 73 15.75 -2.95 2.25
N ARG A 74 15.52 -1.63 2.29
CA ARG A 74 14.83 -0.94 3.40
C ARG A 74 13.33 -1.24 3.38
N LEU A 75 12.69 -1.06 2.22
CA LEU A 75 11.28 -1.34 2.06
C LEU A 75 10.96 -2.81 2.32
N GLN A 76 11.79 -3.72 1.82
CA GLN A 76 11.62 -5.16 2.04
C GLN A 76 11.60 -5.50 3.54
N ARG A 77 12.53 -4.94 4.33
CA ARG A 77 12.58 -5.12 5.79
C ARG A 77 11.37 -4.51 6.51
N ALA A 78 10.90 -3.36 6.04
CA ALA A 78 9.70 -2.74 6.58
C ALA A 78 8.46 -3.61 6.36
N LEU A 79 8.25 -4.10 5.12
CA LEU A 79 7.13 -4.99 4.79
C LEU A 79 7.20 -6.31 5.58
N GLN A 80 8.39 -6.89 5.74
CA GLN A 80 8.58 -8.09 6.57
C GLN A 80 8.28 -7.84 8.06
N SER A 81 8.54 -6.64 8.56
CA SER A 81 8.21 -6.27 9.94
C SER A 81 6.69 -6.17 10.12
N LEU A 82 5.97 -5.57 9.17
CA LEU A 82 4.50 -5.58 9.17
C LEU A 82 3.96 -7.02 9.15
N ASP A 83 4.54 -7.88 8.29
CA ASP A 83 4.17 -9.30 8.23
C ASP A 83 4.43 -10.05 9.54
N SER A 84 5.42 -9.61 10.33
CA SER A 84 5.75 -10.18 11.64
C SER A 84 4.85 -9.64 12.77
N GLY A 85 3.89 -8.77 12.46
CA GLY A 85 2.92 -8.23 13.41
C GLY A 85 3.32 -6.91 14.08
N TYR A 86 4.44 -6.30 13.68
CA TYR A 86 4.77 -4.95 14.15
C TYR A 86 3.76 -3.94 13.63
N SER A 87 3.38 -2.96 14.46
CA SER A 87 2.46 -1.91 14.07
C SER A 87 3.06 -1.00 12.99
N PRO A 88 2.24 -0.36 12.13
CA PRO A 88 2.71 0.62 11.16
C PRO A 88 3.63 1.68 11.78
N VAL A 89 3.26 2.17 12.97
CA VAL A 89 4.03 3.17 13.72
C VAL A 89 5.43 2.68 14.07
N GLU A 90 5.56 1.47 14.63
CA GLU A 90 6.86 0.89 14.97
C GLU A 90 7.72 0.71 13.70
N VAL A 91 7.11 0.24 12.61
CA VAL A 91 7.78 0.05 11.33
C VAL A 91 8.28 1.37 10.75
N MET A 92 7.47 2.43 10.80
CA MET A 92 7.88 3.76 10.35
C MET A 92 9.10 4.25 11.13
N ARG A 93 9.09 4.09 12.47
CA ARG A 93 10.19 4.50 13.35
C ARG A 93 11.48 3.72 13.07
N PHE A 94 11.41 2.40 12.95
CA PHE A 94 12.60 1.55 12.78
C PHE A 94 13.19 1.61 11.38
N HIS A 95 12.34 1.67 10.35
CA HIS A 95 12.79 1.55 8.97
C HIS A 95 12.80 2.86 8.21
N GLN A 96 12.31 3.96 8.80
CA GLN A 96 12.28 5.28 8.18
C GLN A 96 11.55 5.25 6.82
N VAL A 97 10.35 4.65 6.83
CA VAL A 97 9.42 4.58 5.69
C VAL A 97 8.09 5.20 6.12
N ALA A 98 7.35 5.84 5.21
CA ALA A 98 6.04 6.40 5.53
C ALA A 98 4.94 5.40 5.20
N ILE A 99 4.55 4.57 6.18
CA ILE A 99 3.38 3.69 6.04
C ILE A 99 2.13 4.56 6.19
N VAL A 100 1.33 4.65 5.14
CA VAL A 100 0.09 5.42 5.12
C VAL A 100 -1.09 4.57 5.57
N SER A 101 -1.12 3.31 5.12
CA SER A 101 -2.18 2.37 5.46
C SER A 101 -1.65 0.95 5.52
N HIS A 102 -2.15 0.14 6.44
CA HIS A 102 -1.84 -1.29 6.50
C HIS A 102 -3.02 -2.08 7.08
N GLY A 103 -3.44 -3.13 6.37
CA GLY A 103 -4.48 -4.04 6.84
C GLY A 103 -5.56 -4.26 5.79
N ARG A 104 -6.83 -4.07 6.16
CA ARG A 104 -7.93 -4.19 5.19
C ARG A 104 -7.89 -3.00 4.22
N PRO A 105 -8.29 -3.17 2.95
CA PRO A 105 -8.40 -2.05 2.02
C PRO A 105 -9.33 -0.95 2.55
N ASP A 106 -8.78 0.22 2.87
CA ASP A 106 -9.51 1.41 3.33
C ASP A 106 -8.96 2.68 2.67
N CYS A 107 -9.85 3.51 2.14
CA CYS A 107 -9.49 4.77 1.48
C CYS A 107 -9.27 5.91 2.50
N SER A 108 -9.84 5.78 3.70
CA SER A 108 -9.92 6.85 4.70
C SER A 108 -8.53 7.35 5.13
N GLU A 109 -7.59 6.43 5.35
CA GLU A 109 -6.21 6.76 5.75
C GLU A 109 -5.44 7.47 4.62
N ILE A 110 -5.64 7.04 3.37
CA ILE A 110 -5.02 7.67 2.18
C ILE A 110 -5.57 9.07 1.95
N GLU A 111 -6.89 9.25 2.11
CA GLU A 111 -7.53 10.56 2.02
C GLU A 111 -7.04 11.52 3.10
N GLU A 112 -6.94 11.04 4.34
CA GLU A 112 -6.49 11.85 5.46
C GLU A 112 -5.03 12.28 5.29
N PHE A 113 -4.16 11.35 4.88
CA PHE A 113 -2.77 11.66 4.52
C PHE A 113 -2.70 12.74 3.44
N ARG A 114 -3.49 12.59 2.36
CA ARG A 114 -3.55 13.57 1.27
C ARG A 114 -4.00 14.94 1.77
N ARG A 115 -5.00 15.00 2.67
CA ARG A 115 -5.47 16.25 3.27
C ARG A 115 -4.39 16.94 4.09
N GLN A 116 -3.64 16.21 4.90
CA GLN A 116 -2.55 16.76 5.72
C GLN A 116 -1.41 17.29 4.84
N PHE A 117 -1.06 16.57 3.78
CA PHE A 117 -0.02 16.99 2.83
C PHE A 117 -0.41 18.28 2.08
N VAL A 118 -1.65 18.38 1.59
CA VAL A 118 -2.16 19.58 0.88
C VAL A 118 -2.24 20.81 1.80
N LYS A 119 -2.47 20.63 3.10
CA LYS A 119 -2.46 21.73 4.09
C LYS A 119 -1.07 22.30 4.38
N GLY A 120 -0.01 21.79 3.75
CA GLY A 120 1.36 22.29 3.92
C GLY A 120 1.98 21.97 5.28
N LEU A 121 1.36 21.06 6.05
CA LEU A 121 1.84 20.65 7.37
C LEU A 121 3.05 19.72 7.30
N GLY A 122 3.45 19.32 6.09
CA GLY A 122 4.29 18.14 5.89
C GLY A 122 3.56 16.88 6.37
N TYR A 123 4.08 15.71 6.00
CA TYR A 123 3.72 14.49 6.71
C TYR A 123 4.80 14.24 7.76
N CYS A 124 4.51 14.62 9.00
CA CYS A 124 5.14 14.01 10.15
C CYS A 124 4.05 13.10 10.73
N PRO A 125 4.15 11.77 10.61
CA PRO A 125 3.33 10.94 11.47
C PRO A 125 3.59 11.44 12.90
N GLU A 126 2.56 11.77 13.66
CA GLU A 126 2.70 12.28 15.04
C GLU A 126 3.62 11.39 15.92
N THR A 127 3.90 10.18 15.45
CA THR A 127 4.72 9.14 16.06
C THR A 127 6.19 9.08 15.58
N LEU A 128 6.66 9.99 14.73
CA LEU A 128 8.10 10.18 14.43
C LEU A 128 8.77 11.28 15.29
N ALA A 129 8.02 11.94 16.17
CA ALA A 129 8.52 12.90 17.15
C ALA A 129 9.06 12.23 18.42
#